data_AF-A0A1S2CC82-F1
#
_entry.id   AF-A0A1S2CC82-F1
#
_cell.length_a   1.000
_cell.length_b   1.000
_cell.length_c   1.000
_cell.angle_alpha   90.00
_cell.angle_beta   90.00
_cell.angle_gamma   90.00
#
_symmetry.space_group_name_H-M   'P 1'
#
loop_
_entity.id
_entity.type
_entity.pdbx_description
1 polymer ?
#
loop_
_entity_poly.entity_id
_entity_poly.type
_entity_poly.pdbx_seq_one_letter_code
_entity_poly.pdbx_strand_id
1 'polypeptide(L)' 'MSEESGSARNKFRSHFAVEIVLIALLAMYMVLAKGRIVGDDLVFTVVGAGLMALVTYWTLYTLRDGLEMIVLRVRGL' A
#
# COMPACT_ATOMS: atom_id res chain seq x y z
N MET A 1 -10.28 -23.84 19.65
CA MET A 1 -10.28 -23.87 18.17
C MET A 1 -9.45 -22.69 17.68
N SER A 2 -8.29 -22.96 17.07
CA SER A 2 -7.19 -22.01 16.85
C SER A 2 -7.09 -21.47 15.41
N GLU A 3 -8.16 -21.56 14.62
CA GLU A 3 -8.10 -21.33 13.17
C GLU A 3 -8.35 -19.86 12.77
N GLU A 4 -8.97 -19.05 13.64
CA GLU A 4 -9.33 -17.67 13.32
C GLU A 4 -8.13 -16.69 13.42
N SER A 5 -7.18 -16.97 14.32
CA SER A 5 -5.97 -16.15 14.51
C SER A 5 -4.96 -16.28 13.37
N GLY A 6 -4.96 -17.41 12.65
CA GLY A 6 -4.12 -17.61 11.46
C GLY A 6 -4.58 -16.79 10.26
N SER A 7 -5.90 -16.63 10.11
CA SER A 7 -6.53 -15.91 8.98
C SER A 7 -6.25 -14.41 9.03
N ALA A 8 -6.41 -13.77 10.21
CA ALA A 8 -6.14 -12.35 10.39
C ALA A 8 -4.65 -12.00 10.14
N ARG A 9 -3.73 -12.85 10.63
CA ARG A 9 -2.28 -12.65 10.43
C ARG A 9 -1.84 -12.85 8.98
N ASN A 10 -2.45 -13.79 8.27
CA ASN A 10 -2.13 -14.04 6.85
C ASN A 10 -2.69 -12.95 5.94
N LYS A 11 -3.87 -12.40 6.26
CA LYS A 11 -4.45 -11.24 5.56
C LYS A 11 -3.56 -10.00 5.71
N PHE A 12 -3.09 -9.72 6.92
CA PHE A 12 -2.11 -8.64 7.15
C PHE A 12 -0.81 -8.81 6.39
N ARG A 13 -0.24 -10.03 6.36
CA ARG A 13 0.98 -10.31 5.58
C ARG A 13 0.77 -10.11 4.09
N SER A 14 -0.40 -10.49 3.57
CA SER A 14 -0.75 -10.26 2.16
C SER A 14 -0.85 -8.77 1.86
N HIS A 15 -1.51 -7.99 2.71
CA HIS A 15 -1.65 -6.55 2.55
C HIS A 15 -0.30 -5.83 2.59
N PHE A 16 0.57 -6.25 3.53
CA PHE A 16 1.93 -5.73 3.65
C PHE A 16 2.82 -6.12 2.46
N ALA A 17 2.68 -7.34 1.92
CA ALA A 17 3.43 -7.77 0.75
C ALA A 17 3.03 -6.96 -0.51
N VAL A 18 1.73 -6.71 -0.69
CA VAL A 18 1.23 -5.86 -1.78
C VAL A 18 1.76 -4.43 -1.63
N GLU A 19 1.83 -3.91 -0.40
CA GLU A 19 2.40 -2.59 -0.14
C GLU A 19 3.89 -2.50 -0.49
N ILE A 20 4.70 -3.50 -0.11
CA ILE A 20 6.11 -3.58 -0.48
C ILE A 20 6.28 -3.57 -2.01
N VAL A 21 5.45 -4.34 -2.73
CA VAL A 21 5.47 -4.40 -4.20
C VAL A 21 5.08 -3.05 -4.81
N LEU A 22 4.04 -2.40 -4.28
CA LEU A 22 3.59 -1.08 -4.73
C LEU A 22 4.66 0.00 -4.51
N ILE A 23 5.33 -0.01 -3.36
CA ILE A 23 6.45 0.89 -3.07
C ILE A 23 7.61 0.64 -4.03
N ALA A 24 7.96 -0.62 -4.31
CA ALA A 24 9.01 -0.96 -5.26
C ALA A 24 8.68 -0.48 -6.69
N LEU A 25 7.43 -0.66 -7.13
CA LEU A 25 6.93 -0.14 -8.41
C LEU A 25 7.00 1.39 -8.47
N LEU A 26 6.60 2.09 -7.40
CA LEU A 26 6.68 3.54 -7.31
C LEU A 26 8.13 4.04 -7.34
N ALA A 27 9.03 3.37 -6.62
CA ALA A 27 10.45 3.70 -6.63
C ALA A 27 11.06 3.52 -8.03
N MET A 28 10.72 2.42 -8.72
CA MET A 28 11.14 2.18 -10.09
C MET A 28 10.59 3.28 -11.03
N TYR A 29 9.30 3.61 -10.92
CA TYR A 29 8.69 4.70 -11.68
C TYR A 29 9.43 6.03 -11.45
N MET A 30 9.75 6.37 -10.20
CA MET A 30 10.50 7.59 -9.86
C MET A 30 11.89 7.62 -10.49
N VAL A 31 12.59 6.47 -10.55
CA VAL A 31 13.89 6.38 -11.20
C VAL A 31 13.78 6.60 -12.70
N LEU A 32 12.78 6.01 -13.36
CA LEU A 32 12.50 6.24 -14.79
C LEU A 32 12.04 7.68 -15.07
N ALA A 33 11.34 8.29 -14.11
CA ALA A 33 10.79 9.65 -14.21
C ALA A 33 11.86 10.75 -14.10
N LYS A 34 13.08 10.46 -13.61
CA LYS A 34 14.12 11.49 -13.36
C LYS A 34 14.47 12.37 -14.55
N GLY A 35 14.22 11.92 -15.79
CA GLY A 35 14.46 12.68 -17.01
C GLY A 35 13.20 13.08 -17.78
N ARG A 36 12.00 12.87 -17.23
CA ARG A 36 10.72 13.13 -17.92
C ARG A 36 9.98 14.25 -17.21
N ILE A 37 9.57 15.26 -17.96
CA ILE A 37 8.75 16.37 -17.46
C ILE A 37 7.30 15.88 -17.36
N VAL A 38 6.68 16.09 -16.21
CA VAL A 38 5.26 15.78 -16.00
C VAL A 38 4.42 16.63 -16.96
N GLY A 39 3.54 16.00 -17.74
CA GLY A 39 2.72 16.67 -18.77
C GLY A 39 3.28 16.64 -20.19
N ASP A 40 4.54 16.22 -20.39
CA ASP A 40 5.13 16.05 -21.72
C ASP A 40 4.58 14.79 -22.41
N ASP A 41 4.39 13.73 -21.62
CA ASP A 41 3.74 12.49 -22.02
C ASP A 41 2.51 12.25 -21.13
N LEU A 42 1.33 12.36 -21.74
CA LEU A 42 0.04 12.25 -21.05
C LEU A 42 -0.15 10.84 -20.47
N VAL A 43 0.32 9.80 -21.16
CA VAL A 43 0.26 8.41 -20.68
C VAL A 43 1.16 8.24 -19.46
N PHE A 44 2.39 8.74 -19.54
CA PHE A 44 3.33 8.69 -18.42
C PHE A 44 2.78 9.40 -17.18
N THR A 45 2.18 10.58 -17.38
CA THR A 45 1.58 11.39 -16.32
C THR A 45 0.40 10.68 -15.67
N VAL A 46 -0.51 10.10 -16.46
CA VAL A 46 -1.66 9.35 -15.95
C VAL A 46 -1.22 8.09 -15.19
N VAL A 47 -0.23 7.37 -15.71
CA VAL A 47 0.34 6.19 -15.03
C VAL A 47 0.97 6.58 -13.70
N GLY A 48 1.75 7.66 -13.65
CA GLY A 48 2.34 8.17 -12.41
C GLY A 48 1.31 8.60 -11.37
N ALA A 49 0.31 9.38 -11.81
CA ALA A 49 -0.78 9.83 -10.94
C ALA A 49 -1.61 8.66 -10.41
N GLY A 50 -1.93 7.70 -11.27
CA GLY A 50 -2.64 6.48 -10.89
C GLY A 50 -1.84 5.63 -9.89
N LEU A 51 -0.53 5.48 -10.10
CA LEU A 51 0.35 4.74 -9.20
C LEU A 51 0.45 5.42 -7.84
N MET A 52 0.61 6.76 -7.80
CA MET A 52 0.58 7.53 -6.55
C MET A 52 -0.75 7.37 -5.81
N ALA A 53 -1.88 7.47 -6.52
CA ALA A 53 -3.20 7.30 -5.93
C ALA A 53 -3.40 5.88 -5.37
N LEU A 54 -2.97 4.85 -6.12
CA LEU A 54 -3.08 3.45 -5.71
C LEU A 54 -2.23 3.15 -4.48
N VAL A 55 -0.96 3.59 -4.48
CA VAL A 55 -0.06 3.46 -3.32
C VAL A 55 -0.66 4.14 -2.10
N THR A 56 -1.16 5.37 -2.26
CA THR A 56 -1.78 6.14 -1.17
C THR A 56 -3.01 5.41 -0.60
N TYR A 57 -3.91 4.96 -1.48
CA TYR A 57 -5.09 4.21 -1.05
C TYR A 57 -4.71 2.95 -0.28
N TRP A 58 -3.76 2.17 -0.80
CA TRP A 58 -3.34 0.93 -0.17
C TRP A 58 -2.66 1.16 1.17
N THR A 59 -1.77 2.14 1.29
CA THR A 59 -1.12 2.50 2.55
C THR A 59 -2.14 2.95 3.60
N LEU A 60 -3.13 3.77 3.22
CA LEU A 60 -4.21 4.17 4.13
C LEU A 60 -5.06 2.96 4.57
N TYR A 61 -5.30 2.02 3.66
CA TYR A 61 -6.03 0.79 3.97
C TYR A 61 -5.25 -0.10 4.96
N THR A 62 -3.95 -0.32 4.73
CA THR A 62 -3.08 -1.06 5.66
C THR A 62 -3.00 -0.38 7.03
N LEU A 63 -2.88 0.95 7.05
CA LEU A 63 -2.86 1.75 8.29
C LEU A 63 -4.16 1.60 9.09
N ARG A 64 -5.31 1.63 8.40
CA ARG A 64 -6.61 1.43 9.03
C ARG A 64 -6.69 0.05 9.67
N ASP A 65 -6.33 -1.00 8.95
CA ASP A 65 -6.32 -2.36 9.49
C ASP A 65 -5.41 -2.41 10.74
N GLY A 66 -4.22 -1.82 10.66
CA GLY A 66 -3.26 -1.75 11.77
C GLY A 66 -3.84 -1.07 13.02
N LEU A 67 -4.53 0.05 12.82
CA LEU A 67 -5.24 0.77 13.89
C LEU A 67 -6.37 -0.04 14.50
N GLU A 68 -7.17 -0.75 13.70
CA GLU A 68 -8.24 -1.63 14.20
C GLU A 68 -7.67 -2.72 15.13
N MET A 69 -6.51 -3.31 14.80
CA MET A 69 -5.83 -4.26 15.69
C MET A 69 -5.33 -3.63 17.00
N ILE A 70 -4.79 -2.40 16.95
CA ILE A 70 -4.33 -1.69 18.15
C ILE A 70 -5.52 -1.36 19.06
N VAL A 71 -6.63 -0.88 18.48
CA VAL A 71 -7.85 -0.55 19.23
C VAL A 71 -8.41 -1.80 19.92
N LEU A 72 -8.52 -2.93 19.22
CA LEU A 72 -8.96 -4.19 19.82
C LEU A 72 -8.05 -4.65 20.97
N ARG A 73 -6.74 -4.45 20.83
CA ARG A 73 -5.78 -4.76 21.90
C ARG A 73 -5.90 -3.82 23.11
N VAL A 74 -6.20 -2.54 22.91
CA VAL A 74 -6.39 -1.57 24.00
C VAL A 74 -7.73 -1.76 24.72
N ARG A 75 -8.79 -2.17 24.01
CA ARG A 75 -10.13 -2.40 24.58
C ARG A 75 -10.29 -3.75 25.30
N GLY A 76 -9.29 -4.63 25.18
CA GLY A 76 -9.25 -5.95 25.83
C GLY A 76 -8.53 -5.97 27.18
N LEU A 77 -8.18 -4.80 27.73
CA LEU A 77 -7.77 -4.57 29.12
C LEU A 77 -8.93 -3.88 29.88
#